data_AF-A0A7V9DR20-F1
#
_entry.id   AF-A0A7V9DR20-F1
#
_cell.length_a   1.000
_cell.length_b   1.000
_cell.length_c   1.000
_cell.angle_alpha   90.00
_cell.angle_beta   90.00
_cell.angle_gamma   90.00
#
_symmetry.space_group_name_H-M   'P 1'
#
loop_
_entity.id
_entity.type
_entity.pdbx_description
1 polymer ?
#
loop_
_entity_poly.entity_id
_entity_poly.type
_entity_poly.pdbx_seq_one_letter_code
_entity_poly.pdbx_strand_id
1 'polypeptide(L)'
;MGAVDVAVVAVVVVGYALISGRSRRWPVTMPMVLVGAGVATHLLGIVRLDLSISGIGIIGEAALAVVLFSDAVCIDVSALRRERGLPVRLLAIGLPLSVLLGTVVVAALLPGLGIAAAALLAAILAPTDPALGQAVIDDTSV
;
A
#
# COMPACT_ATOMS: atom_id res chain seq x y z
N MET A 1 6.15 -13.85 -16.27
CA MET A 1 5.55 -14.66 -15.19
C MET A 1 5.36 -16.06 -15.72
N GLY A 2 5.94 -17.06 -15.06
CA GLY A 2 5.72 -18.47 -15.39
C GLY A 2 4.37 -18.96 -14.87
N ALA A 3 3.92 -20.13 -15.35
CA ALA A 3 2.67 -20.74 -14.89
C ALA A 3 2.66 -21.04 -13.37
N VAL A 4 3.84 -21.35 -12.81
CA VAL A 4 4.03 -21.58 -11.36
C VAL A 4 3.79 -20.31 -10.56
N ASP A 5 4.29 -19.16 -11.01
CA ASP A 5 4.11 -17.88 -10.32
C ASP A 5 2.62 -17.51 -10.24
N VAL A 6 1.91 -17.68 -11.36
CA VAL A 6 0.46 -17.42 -11.43
C VAL A 6 -0.32 -18.37 -10.53
N ALA A 7 0.05 -19.66 -10.51
CA ALA A 7 -0.59 -20.64 -9.64
C ALA A 7 -0.37 -20.31 -8.16
N VAL A 8 0.84 -19.89 -7.76
CA VAL A 8 1.15 -19.48 -6.39
C VAL A 8 0.31 -18.26 -6.00
N VAL A 9 0.26 -17.22 -6.83
CA VAL A 9 -0.57 -16.03 -6.56
C VAL A 9 -2.05 -16.42 -6.43
N ALA A 10 -2.56 -17.24 -7.35
CA ALA A 10 -3.95 -17.70 -7.28
C ALA A 10 -4.24 -18.48 -5.99
N VAL A 11 -3.35 -19.40 -5.61
CA VAL A 11 -3.51 -20.19 -4.37
C VAL A 11 -3.48 -19.30 -3.13
N VAL A 12 -2.59 -18.30 -3.07
CA VAL A 12 -2.53 -17.38 -1.93
C VAL A 12 -3.79 -16.51 -1.87
N VAL A 13 -4.24 -15.96 -2.99
CA VAL A 13 -5.44 -15.12 -3.06
C VAL A 13 -6.70 -15.92 -2.70
N VAL A 14 -6.88 -17.10 -3.30
CA VAL A 14 -8.02 -17.97 -3.00
C VAL A 14 -7.94 -18.49 -1.56
N GLY A 15 -6.76 -18.89 -1.10
CA GLY A 15 -6.53 -19.35 0.26
C GLY A 15 -6.88 -18.28 1.29
N TYR A 16 -6.49 -17.03 1.05
CA TYR A 16 -6.92 -15.92 1.90
C TYR A 16 -8.43 -15.69 1.80
N ALA A 17 -9.02 -15.70 0.60
CA ALA A 17 -10.45 -15.50 0.41
C ALA A 17 -11.29 -16.50 1.22
N LEU A 18 -10.87 -17.77 1.28
CA LEU A 18 -11.54 -18.81 2.08
C LEU A 18 -11.49 -18.55 3.59
N ILE A 19 -10.44 -17.90 4.09
CA ILE A 19 -10.22 -17.63 5.52
C ILE A 19 -10.61 -16.20 5.90
N SER A 20 -10.90 -15.34 4.92
CA SER A 20 -11.19 -13.91 5.09
C SER A 20 -12.30 -13.63 6.12
N GLY A 21 -13.36 -14.45 6.15
CA GLY A 21 -14.42 -14.33 7.15
C GLY A 21 -13.99 -14.58 8.59
N ARG A 22 -12.95 -15.41 8.81
CA ARG A 22 -12.33 -15.64 10.12
C ARG A 22 -11.29 -14.57 10.46
N SER A 23 -10.63 -14.01 9.43
CA SER A 23 -9.62 -12.95 9.58
C SER A 23 -10.17 -11.70 10.25
N ARG A 24 -11.49 -11.45 10.18
CA ARG A 24 -12.17 -10.37 10.92
C ARG A 24 -11.97 -10.39 12.44
N ARG A 25 -11.52 -11.51 13.02
CA ARG A 25 -11.23 -11.62 14.47
C ARG A 25 -9.77 -11.35 14.83
N TRP A 26 -8.88 -11.20 13.84
CA TRP A 26 -7.44 -11.06 14.02
C TRP A 26 -6.98 -9.73 13.39
N PRO A 27 -5.97 -9.05 13.94
CA PRO A 27 -5.44 -7.79 13.38
C PRO A 27 -4.56 -8.04 12.13
N VAL A 28 -4.95 -8.96 11.26
CA VAL A 28 -4.19 -9.38 10.07
C VAL A 28 -4.95 -8.96 8.82
N THR A 29 -4.37 -8.03 8.06
CA THR A 29 -4.96 -7.51 6.82
C THR A 29 -4.51 -8.32 5.61
N MET A 30 -5.30 -8.26 4.52
CA MET A 30 -4.96 -8.95 3.26
C MET A 30 -3.58 -8.55 2.74
N PRO A 31 -3.19 -7.26 2.69
CA PRO A 31 -1.85 -6.87 2.22
C PRO A 31 -0.72 -7.51 3.03
N MET A 32 -0.85 -7.65 4.35
CA MET A 32 0.17 -8.30 5.19
C MET A 32 0.34 -9.78 4.81
N VAL A 33 -0.76 -10.50 4.54
CA VAL A 33 -0.70 -11.91 4.13
C VAL A 33 -0.07 -12.05 2.75
N LEU A 34 -0.45 -11.20 1.80
CA LEU A 34 0.10 -11.23 0.43
C LEU A 34 1.60 -10.94 0.42
N VAL A 35 2.06 -9.91 1.14
CA VAL A 35 3.48 -9.58 1.29
C VAL A 35 4.23 -10.72 1.99
N GLY A 36 3.69 -11.25 3.08
CA GLY A 36 4.30 -12.37 3.82
C GLY A 36 4.42 -13.63 2.97
N ALA A 37 3.38 -13.97 2.20
CA ALA A 37 3.40 -15.11 1.28
C ALA A 37 4.40 -14.91 0.13
N GLY A 38 4.53 -13.70 -0.40
CA GLY A 38 5.56 -13.36 -1.39
C GLY A 38 6.97 -13.58 -0.84
N VAL A 39 7.25 -13.09 0.37
CA VAL A 39 8.54 -13.32 1.05
C VAL A 39 8.78 -14.81 1.30
N ALA A 40 7.78 -15.53 1.82
CA ALA A 40 7.91 -16.96 2.13
C ALA A 40 8.18 -17.80 0.88
N THR A 41 7.44 -17.56 -0.21
CA THR A 41 7.61 -18.30 -1.47
C THR A 41 8.95 -18.02 -2.13
N HIS A 42 9.50 -16.81 -1.96
CA HIS A 42 10.85 -16.48 -2.38
C HIS A 42 11.92 -17.22 -1.55
N LEU A 43 11.83 -17.18 -0.22
CA LEU A 43 12.79 -17.84 0.68
C LEU A 43 12.80 -19.37 0.50
N LEU A 44 11.66 -19.96 0.18
CA LEU A 44 11.52 -21.39 -0.12
C LEU A 44 11.99 -21.76 -1.53
N GLY A 45 12.39 -20.80 -2.36
CA GLY A 45 12.85 -21.03 -3.73
C GLY A 45 11.75 -21.46 -4.71
N ILE A 46 10.48 -21.33 -4.33
CA ILE A 46 9.32 -21.71 -5.15
C ILE A 46 9.12 -20.71 -6.28
N VAL A 47 9.24 -19.42 -5.97
CA VAL A 47 9.13 -18.31 -6.94
C VAL A 47 10.43 -17.50 -6.89
N ARG A 48 11.05 -17.31 -8.04
CA ARG A 48 12.15 -16.35 -8.18
C ARG A 48 11.53 -14.98 -8.46
N LEU A 49 11.63 -14.08 -7.49
CA LEU A 49 11.28 -12.68 -7.67
C LEU A 49 12.31 -12.02 -8.58
N ASP A 50 12.16 -12.21 -9.88
CA ASP A 50 12.91 -11.44 -10.85
C ASP A 50 12.25 -10.06 -10.92
N LEU A 51 12.89 -9.06 -10.31
CA LEU A 51 12.47 -7.66 -10.27
C LEU A 51 12.62 -6.98 -11.64
N SER A 52 12.33 -7.71 -12.73
CA SER A 52 12.25 -7.13 -14.06
C SER A 52 11.16 -6.04 -14.04
N ILE A 53 11.63 -4.80 -14.11
CA ILE A 53 10.86 -3.58 -13.84
C ILE A 53 9.65 -3.47 -14.78
N SER A 54 9.74 -4.01 -16.01
CA SER A 54 8.66 -3.90 -17.00
C SER A 54 7.37 -4.62 -16.62
N GLY A 55 7.42 -5.82 -16.03
CA GLY A 55 6.19 -6.60 -15.78
C GLY A 55 5.44 -6.13 -14.55
N ILE A 56 6.18 -5.91 -13.45
CA ILE A 56 5.62 -5.52 -12.16
C ILE A 56 5.14 -4.06 -12.21
N GLY A 57 5.88 -3.19 -12.91
CA GLY A 57 5.49 -1.79 -13.09
C GLY A 57 4.13 -1.65 -13.76
N ILE A 58 3.90 -2.34 -14.88
CA ILE A 58 2.62 -2.26 -15.62
C ILE A 58 1.44 -2.73 -14.76
N ILE A 59 1.60 -3.85 -14.04
CA ILE A 59 0.54 -4.38 -13.16
C ILE A 59 0.30 -3.41 -12.01
N GLY A 60 1.35 -2.87 -11.40
CA GLY A 60 1.27 -1.89 -10.31
C GLY A 60 0.61 -0.59 -10.75
N GLU A 61 0.99 -0.04 -11.90
CA GLU A 61 0.39 1.16 -12.49
C GLU A 61 -1.09 0.94 -12.82
N ALA A 62 -1.44 -0.20 -13.42
CA ALA A 62 -2.83 -0.54 -13.72
C ALA A 62 -3.66 -0.71 -12.44
N ALA A 63 -3.13 -1.41 -11.43
CA ALA A 63 -3.80 -1.58 -10.14
C ALA A 63 -3.99 -0.22 -9.45
N LEU A 64 -2.96 0.62 -9.42
CA LEU A 64 -3.02 1.95 -8.83
C LEU A 64 -4.01 2.85 -9.55
N ALA A 65 -4.08 2.78 -10.88
CA ALA A 65 -5.09 3.50 -11.66
C ALA A 65 -6.51 3.06 -11.31
N VAL A 66 -6.77 1.75 -11.19
CA VAL A 66 -8.09 1.21 -10.82
C VAL A 66 -8.46 1.61 -9.38
N VAL A 67 -7.54 1.47 -8.42
CA VAL A 67 -7.78 1.82 -7.02
C VAL A 67 -8.05 3.32 -6.87
N LEU A 68 -7.19 4.18 -7.42
CA LEU A 68 -7.38 5.63 -7.35
C LEU A 68 -8.67 6.08 -8.04
N PHE A 69 -9.05 5.45 -9.16
CA PHE A 69 -10.31 5.74 -9.83
C PHE A 69 -11.51 5.28 -8.99
N SER A 70 -11.46 4.08 -8.44
CA SER A 70 -12.51 3.54 -7.57
C SER A 70 -12.72 4.41 -6.34
N ASP A 71 -11.63 4.81 -5.68
CA ASP A 71 -11.68 5.71 -4.53
C ASP A 71 -12.27 7.06 -4.91
N ALA A 72 -11.87 7.63 -6.05
CA ALA A 72 -12.40 8.90 -6.54
C ALA A 72 -13.92 8.85 -6.83
N VAL A 73 -14.45 7.72 -7.33
CA VAL A 73 -15.88 7.54 -7.63
C VAL A 73 -16.71 7.43 -6.35
N CYS A 74 -16.15 6.89 -5.26
CA CYS A 74 -16.84 6.74 -3.98
C CYS A 74 -16.88 8.02 -3.13
N ILE A 75 -16.11 9.06 -3.46
CA ILE A 75 -16.04 10.30 -2.66
C ILE A 75 -17.32 11.14 -2.81
N ASP A 76 -17.95 11.49 -1.68
CA ASP A 76 -18.99 12.51 -1.63
C ASP A 76 -18.37 13.92 -1.72
N VAL A 77 -18.33 14.45 -2.95
CA VAL A 77 -17.81 15.78 -3.25
C VAL A 77 -18.60 16.89 -2.53
N SER A 78 -19.87 16.66 -2.21
CA SER A 78 -20.72 17.64 -1.52
C SER A 78 -20.35 17.76 -0.05
N ALA A 79 -20.13 16.63 0.63
CA ALA A 79 -19.60 16.59 2.00
C ALA A 79 -18.18 17.16 2.07
N LEU A 80 -17.31 16.77 1.12
CA LEU A 80 -15.96 17.31 1.01
C LEU A 80 -15.96 18.83 0.85
N ARG A 81 -16.93 19.39 0.11
CA ARG A 81 -17.12 20.85 -0.06
C ARG A 81 -17.48 21.56 1.23
N ARG A 82 -18.28 20.92 2.10
CA ARG A 82 -18.71 21.48 3.37
C ARG A 82 -17.57 21.47 4.40
N GLU A 83 -16.67 20.48 4.33
CA GLU A 83 -15.61 20.25 5.32
C GLU A 83 -14.20 20.30 4.73
N ARG A 84 -13.97 21.21 3.76
CA ARG A 84 -12.67 21.33 3.04
C ARG A 84 -11.47 21.65 3.92
N GLY A 85 -11.68 22.27 5.08
CA GLY A 85 -10.59 22.82 5.89
C GLY A 85 -9.58 21.77 6.38
N LEU A 86 -10.07 20.60 6.82
CA LEU A 86 -9.20 19.55 7.35
C LEU A 86 -8.42 18.82 6.24
N PRO A 87 -9.07 18.29 5.17
CA PRO A 87 -8.34 17.60 4.10
C PRO A 87 -7.32 18.48 3.41
N VAL A 88 -7.65 19.76 3.18
CA VAL A 88 -6.71 20.71 2.55
C VAL A 88 -5.51 20.99 3.45
N ARG A 89 -5.69 21.16 4.77
CA ARG A 89 -4.55 21.35 5.69
C ARG A 89 -3.68 20.10 5.77
N LEU A 90 -4.27 18.91 5.80
CA LEU A 90 -3.51 17.66 5.81
C LEU A 90 -2.72 17.48 4.51
N LEU A 91 -3.30 17.83 3.36
CA LEU A 91 -2.62 17.69 2.06
C LEU A 91 -1.56 18.78 1.82
N ALA A 92 -1.86 20.04 2.14
CA ALA A 92 -0.99 21.17 1.82
C ALA A 92 0.07 21.45 2.88
N ILE A 93 -0.15 21.00 4.12
CA ILE A 93 0.79 21.23 5.24
C ILE A 93 1.25 19.89 5.82
N GLY A 94 0.31 19.00 6.17
CA GLY A 94 0.63 17.71 6.78
C GLY A 94 1.56 16.86 5.93
N LEU A 95 1.18 16.58 4.68
CA LEU A 95 1.95 15.74 3.77
C LEU A 95 3.35 16.31 3.48
N PRO A 96 3.54 17.60 3.11
CA PRO A 96 4.87 18.18 2.94
C PRO A 96 5.74 18.12 4.19
N LEU A 97 5.16 18.36 5.38
CA LEU A 97 5.89 18.24 6.64
C LEU A 97 6.30 16.79 6.93
N SER A 98 5.41 15.83 6.67
CA SER A 98 5.71 14.40 6.80
C SER A 98 6.83 13.97 5.85
N VAL A 99 6.82 14.45 4.59
CA VAL A 99 7.90 14.19 3.63
C VAL A 99 9.21 14.83 4.09
N LEU A 100 9.18 16.07 4.60
CA LEU A 100 10.38 16.76 5.09
C LEU A 100 10.99 16.03 6.29
N LEU A 101 10.16 15.70 7.29
CA LEU A 101 10.59 14.93 8.46
C LEU A 101 11.10 13.55 8.06
N GLY A 102 10.38 12.85 7.18
CA GLY A 102 10.80 11.57 6.63
C GLY A 102 12.15 11.66 5.92
N THR A 103 12.40 12.74 5.16
CA THR A 103 13.67 12.97 4.46
C THR A 103 14.81 13.09 5.46
N VAL A 104 14.63 13.84 6.55
CA VAL A 104 15.64 13.99 7.62
C VAL A 104 15.92 12.64 8.28
N VAL A 105 14.87 11.88 8.61
CA VAL A 105 14.99 10.56 9.24
C VAL A 105 15.71 9.57 8.31
N VAL A 106 15.33 9.51 7.04
CA VAL A 106 15.96 8.63 6.05
C VAL A 106 17.41 9.02 5.82
N ALA A 107 17.72 10.31 5.69
CA ALA A 107 19.10 10.78 5.53
C ALA A 107 19.99 10.44 6.74
N ALA A 108 19.43 10.47 7.95
CA ALA A 108 20.14 10.07 9.17
C ALA A 108 20.36 8.55 9.27
N LEU A 109 19.36 7.74 8.89
CA LEU A 109 19.44 6.27 8.90
C LEU A 109 20.30 5.72 7.76
N LEU A 110 20.30 6.38 6.60
CA LEU A 110 20.93 5.94 5.36
C LEU A 110 21.83 7.06 4.77
N PRO A 111 22.96 7.39 5.43
CA PRO A 111 23.79 8.55 5.06
C PRO A 111 24.41 8.46 3.65
N GLY A 112 24.46 7.26 3.05
CA GLY A 112 24.99 7.05 1.70
C GLY A 112 23.99 7.24 0.55
N LEU A 113 22.69 7.41 0.83
CA LEU A 113 21.65 7.46 -0.22
C LEU A 113 21.65 8.78 -1.00
N GLY A 114 22.17 9.86 -0.40
CA GLY A 114 22.03 11.23 -0.90
C GLY A 114 20.66 11.82 -0.60
N ILE A 115 20.60 13.15 -0.49
CA ILE A 115 19.39 13.87 -0.02
C ILE A 115 18.20 13.67 -0.98
N ALA A 116 18.45 13.64 -2.29
CA ALA A 116 17.39 13.45 -3.29
C ALA A 116 16.73 12.07 -3.19
N ALA A 117 17.51 11.00 -3.01
CA ALA A 117 16.97 9.65 -2.84
C ALA A 117 16.26 9.51 -1.49
N ALA A 118 16.78 10.15 -0.44
CA ALA A 118 16.12 10.18 0.86
C ALA A 118 14.75 10.88 0.78
N ALA A 119 14.66 11.99 0.05
CA ALA A 119 13.41 12.70 -0.18
C ALA A 119 12.42 11.88 -1.03
N LEU A 120 12.91 11.18 -2.05
CA LEU A 120 12.10 10.27 -2.87
C LEU A 120 11.52 9.13 -2.02
N LEU A 121 12.35 8.48 -1.20
CA LEU A 121 11.90 7.39 -0.33
C LEU A 121 10.87 7.89 0.69
N ALA A 122 11.12 9.06 1.29
CA ALA A 122 10.17 9.71 2.18
C ALA A 122 8.85 10.03 1.48
N ALA A 123 8.88 10.51 0.23
CA ALA A 123 7.69 10.79 -0.56
C ALA A 123 6.90 9.54 -0.94
N ILE A 124 7.56 8.38 -1.10
CA ILE A 124 6.89 7.09 -1.33
C ILE A 124 6.22 6.56 -0.06
N LEU A 125 6.83 6.78 1.12
CA LEU A 125 6.32 6.28 2.40
C LEU A 125 5.30 7.21 3.09
N ALA A 126 5.33 8.51 2.79
CA ALA A 126 4.47 9.50 3.43
C ALA A 126 2.96 9.36 3.14
N PRO A 127 2.49 9.09 1.90
CA PRO A 127 1.07 8.98 1.63
C PRO A 127 0.47 7.75 2.32
N THR A 128 -0.71 7.92 2.90
CA THR A 128 -1.45 6.85 3.59
C THR A 128 -2.47 6.23 2.65
N ASP A 129 -2.64 4.90 2.72
CA ASP A 129 -3.62 4.16 1.94
C ASP A 129 -5.02 4.25 2.60
N PRO A 130 -6.01 4.90 1.94
CA PRO A 130 -7.36 5.01 2.48
C PRO A 130 -8.04 3.66 2.72
N ALA A 131 -7.78 2.65 1.89
CA ALA A 131 -8.43 1.35 1.97
C ALA A 131 -8.04 0.60 3.25
N LEU A 132 -6.80 0.75 3.71
CA LEU A 132 -6.33 0.21 4.98
C LEU A 132 -6.94 0.94 6.19
N GLY A 133 -7.19 2.25 6.08
CA GLY A 133 -7.81 3.05 7.14
C GLY A 133 -9.31 2.80 7.30
N GLN A 134 -10.05 2.70 6.19
CA GLN A 134 -11.50 2.43 6.20
C GLN A 134 -11.83 1.09 6.86
N ALA A 135 -11.02 0.04 6.61
CA ALA A 135 -11.20 -1.27 7.20
C ALA A 135 -11.17 -1.28 8.74
N VAL A 136 -10.52 -0.30 9.38
CA VAL A 136 -10.48 -0.14 10.84
C VAL A 136 -11.67 0.68 11.34
N ILE A 137 -12.10 1.70 10.58
CA ILE A 137 -13.21 2.59 10.95
C ILE A 137 -14.56 1.87 10.85
N ASP A 138 -14.71 0.96 9.88
CA ASP A 138 -15.93 0.15 9.67
C ASP A 138 -16.04 -1.06 10.63
N ASP A 139 -15.06 -1.27 11.51
CA ASP A 139 -15.13 -2.32 12.52
C ASP A 139 -15.96 -1.86 13.72
N THR A 140 -17.20 -2.34 13.79
CA THR A 140 -18.15 -2.04 14.86
C THR A 140 -17.86 -2.76 16.19
N SER A 141 -16.72 -3.43 16.33
CA SER A 141 -16.30 -4.08 17.58
C SER A 141 -15.43 -3.23 18.51
N VAL A 142 -15.21 -1.95 18.15
CA VAL A 142 -14.57 -0.91 18.97
C VAL A 142 -15.58 0.14 19.40
#